data_AF-A0A8D3C482-F1
#
_entry.id   AF-A0A8D3C482-F1
#
_cell.length_a   1.000
_cell.length_b   1.000
_cell.length_c   1.000
_cell.angle_alpha   90.00
_cell.angle_beta   90.00
_cell.angle_gamma   90.00
#
_symmetry.space_group_name_H-M   'P 1'
#
loop_
_entity.id
_entity.type
_entity.pdbx_description
1 polymer ?
#
loop_
_entity_poly.entity_id
_entity_poly.type
_entity_poly.pdbx_seq_one_letter_code
_entity_poly.pdbx_strand_id
1 'polypeptide(L)'
;MAHITINQYLQQVYEAIDNHDGSFCAELLSFKHPHVANPRLQLASPEDKCQQVLEPPYDEMVAAHLRCTYAVANHDFVEAYKFQTLVSHKEENWALHVMFAVTLDLRIFANNAELQNKAKGQPGEMLEKAAEQLMSCFRVCASDNRAGIDDSKKWGMMFLSNQLFKIYFKINKLHLCKPLIRAIDSSNLKNDYSPAQKVTYKYYVGRKAMFDSDYKPAEEFLSFAFHHCHRSSQKNKRMILIYLLETCCC
;
A
#
# COMPACT_ATOMS: atom_id res chain seq x y z
N MET A 1 3.57 3.45 27.71
CA MET A 1 4.14 3.09 26.39
C MET A 1 5.61 2.84 26.61
N ALA A 2 6.09 1.61 26.43
CA ALA A 2 7.48 1.29 26.70
C ALA A 2 8.40 2.11 25.78
N HIS A 3 9.30 2.91 26.37
CA HIS A 3 10.27 3.70 25.64
C HIS A 3 11.38 2.79 25.10
N ILE A 4 11.08 2.07 24.01
CA ILE A 4 12.07 1.25 23.30
C ILE A 4 13.25 2.13 22.86
N THR A 5 14.48 1.66 23.08
CA THR A 5 15.68 2.34 22.59
C THR A 5 15.92 2.00 21.12
N ILE A 6 16.75 2.79 20.43
CA ILE A 6 17.10 2.46 19.04
C ILE A 6 17.76 1.08 18.93
N ASN A 7 18.68 0.72 19.83
CA ASN A 7 19.35 -0.57 19.76
C ASN A 7 18.36 -1.73 19.96
N GLN A 8 17.39 -1.58 20.87
CA GLN A 8 16.33 -2.57 21.04
C GLN A 8 15.43 -2.68 19.80
N TYR A 9 15.10 -1.56 19.18
CA TYR A 9 14.31 -1.55 17.94
C TYR A 9 15.06 -2.21 16.79
N LEU A 10 16.33 -1.86 16.56
CA LEU A 10 17.16 -2.46 15.51
C LEU A 10 17.35 -3.96 15.73
N GLN A 11 17.52 -4.40 16.99
CA GLN A 11 17.60 -5.81 17.32
C GLN A 11 16.31 -6.57 16.98
N GLN A 12 15.13 -6.00 17.27
CA GLN A 12 13.85 -6.59 16.89
C GLN A 12 13.69 -6.69 15.37
N VAL A 13 14.14 -5.67 14.63
CA VAL A 13 14.11 -5.68 13.17
C VAL A 13 15.07 -6.75 12.62
N TYR A 14 16.29 -6.83 13.17
CA TYR A 14 17.26 -7.87 12.81
C TYR A 14 16.67 -9.26 13.02
N GLU A 15 16.10 -9.54 14.18
CA GLU A 15 15.47 -10.82 14.50
C GLU A 15 14.30 -11.14 13.56
N ALA A 16 13.50 -10.15 13.18
CA ALA A 16 12.41 -10.33 12.23
C ALA A 16 12.92 -10.68 10.82
N ILE A 17 14.03 -10.07 10.39
CA ILE A 17 14.67 -10.34 9.09
C ILE A 17 15.32 -11.72 9.09
N ASP A 18 16.11 -12.05 10.11
CA ASP A 18 16.86 -13.30 10.26
C ASP A 18 15.92 -14.52 10.33
N ASN A 19 14.78 -14.38 11.03
CA ASN A 19 13.75 -15.41 11.10
C ASN A 19 12.80 -15.42 9.89
N HIS A 20 12.98 -14.51 8.92
CA HIS A 20 12.05 -14.32 7.80
C HIS A 20 10.59 -14.08 8.22
N ASP A 21 10.37 -13.45 9.38
CA ASP A 21 9.04 -13.06 9.85
C ASP A 21 8.59 -11.76 9.19
N GLY A 22 8.01 -11.90 8.00
CA GLY A 22 7.51 -10.77 7.23
C GLY A 22 6.39 -9.99 7.91
N SER A 23 5.59 -10.65 8.75
CA SER A 23 4.45 -10.01 9.41
C SER A 23 4.95 -9.09 10.51
N PHE A 24 5.83 -9.58 11.38
CA PHE A 24 6.41 -8.78 12.45
C PHE A 24 7.32 -7.67 11.91
N CYS A 25 8.15 -7.98 10.89
CA CYS A 25 8.95 -6.96 10.21
C CYS A 25 8.08 -5.84 9.61
N ALA A 26 6.93 -6.20 9.02
CA ALA A 26 5.99 -5.22 8.48
C ALA A 26 5.37 -4.32 9.55
N GLU A 27 5.12 -4.83 10.76
CA GLU A 27 4.66 -4.02 11.88
C GLU A 27 5.72 -3.00 12.31
N LEU A 28 6.97 -3.45 12.44
CA LEU A 28 8.10 -2.57 12.79
C LEU A 28 8.38 -1.52 11.71
N LEU A 29 8.06 -1.78 10.45
CA LEU A 29 8.22 -0.82 9.34
C LEU A 29 6.93 -0.08 8.98
N SER A 30 5.83 -0.27 9.70
CA SER A 30 4.55 0.38 9.39
C SER A 30 4.34 1.66 10.20
N PHE A 31 3.83 2.70 9.53
CA PHE A 31 3.39 3.93 10.16
C PHE A 31 2.13 3.81 11.03
N LYS A 32 1.52 2.61 11.08
CA LYS A 32 0.43 2.31 12.03
C LYS A 32 0.92 1.86 13.39
N HIS A 33 2.18 1.44 13.51
CA HIS A 33 2.70 0.91 14.75
C HIS A 33 3.09 2.05 15.71
N PRO A 34 2.91 1.89 17.04
CA PRO A 34 3.20 2.95 18.03
C PRO A 34 4.65 3.47 18.04
N HIS A 35 5.59 2.74 17.45
CA HIS A 35 7.02 3.12 17.41
C HIS A 35 7.25 4.47 16.70
N VAL A 36 6.40 4.83 15.72
CA VAL A 36 6.49 6.09 14.97
C VAL A 36 6.36 7.31 15.88
N ALA A 37 5.63 7.18 16.99
CA ALA A 37 5.44 8.25 17.96
C ALA A 37 6.60 8.36 18.98
N ASN A 38 7.59 7.47 18.93
CA ASN A 38 8.72 7.49 19.86
C ASN A 38 9.80 8.47 19.40
N PRO A 39 10.07 9.57 20.14
CA PRO A 39 11.07 10.56 19.74
C PRO A 39 12.49 9.99 19.62
N ARG A 40 12.78 8.87 20.29
CA ARG A 40 14.10 8.21 20.22
C ARG A 40 14.37 7.52 18.88
N LEU A 41 13.32 7.26 18.10
CA LEU A 41 13.40 6.63 16.78
C LEU A 41 13.28 7.67 15.64
N GLN A 42 12.87 8.89 15.96
CA GLN A 42 12.77 10.01 15.02
C GLN A 42 14.16 10.65 14.85
N LEU A 43 15.02 10.00 14.06
CA LEU A 43 16.40 10.40 13.85
C LEU A 43 16.60 11.01 12.46
N ALA A 44 17.29 12.15 12.41
CA ALA A 44 17.66 12.79 11.14
C ALA A 44 18.75 12.01 10.37
N SER A 45 19.67 11.35 11.10
CA SER A 45 20.79 10.59 10.52
C SER A 45 20.96 9.24 11.23
N PRO A 46 20.11 8.24 10.92
CA PRO A 46 20.17 6.90 11.51
C PRO A 46 21.20 5.95 10.86
N GLU A 47 21.86 6.34 9.78
CA GLU A 47 22.65 5.46 8.89
C GLU A 47 23.72 4.67 9.64
N ASP A 48 24.61 5.38 10.35
CA ASP A 48 25.72 4.75 11.07
C ASP A 48 25.23 3.73 12.11
N LYS A 49 24.07 3.98 12.72
CA LYS A 49 23.49 3.08 13.73
C LYS A 49 22.86 1.85 13.09
N CYS A 50 22.18 2.03 11.95
CA CYS A 50 21.62 0.91 11.20
C CYS A 50 22.73 0.01 10.65
N GLN A 51 23.80 0.59 10.08
CA GLN A 51 24.95 -0.14 9.52
C GLN A 51 25.73 -0.95 10.55
N GLN A 52 25.69 -0.55 11.83
CA GLN A 52 26.33 -1.31 12.91
C GLN A 52 25.59 -2.60 13.27
N VAL A 53 24.31 -2.74 12.90
CA VAL A 53 23.43 -3.83 13.35
C VAL A 53 22.87 -4.65 12.19
N LEU A 54 22.61 -4.01 11.05
CA LEU A 54 21.96 -4.60 9.88
C LEU A 54 22.93 -4.63 8.70
N GLU A 55 22.80 -5.65 7.86
CA GLU A 55 23.57 -5.78 6.62
C GLU A 55 22.83 -5.17 5.42
N PRO A 56 23.54 -4.70 4.39
CA PRO A 56 22.93 -4.31 3.13
C PRO A 56 22.10 -5.42 2.48
N PRO A 57 20.89 -5.12 1.96
CA PRO A 57 20.28 -3.78 1.79
C PRO A 57 19.35 -3.35 2.96
N TYR A 58 19.31 -4.10 4.06
CA TYR A 58 18.35 -3.86 5.15
C TYR A 58 18.72 -2.65 6.01
N ASP A 59 19.99 -2.34 6.14
CA ASP A 59 20.49 -1.14 6.80
C ASP A 59 19.93 0.14 6.16
N GLU A 60 20.01 0.26 4.84
CA GLU A 60 19.49 1.39 4.06
C GLU A 60 17.97 1.48 4.17
N MET A 61 17.28 0.33 4.07
CA MET A 61 15.83 0.25 4.19
C MET A 61 15.35 0.76 5.56
N VAL A 62 15.97 0.32 6.65
CA VAL A 62 15.59 0.70 8.01
C VAL A 62 16.02 2.13 8.34
N ALA A 63 17.19 2.57 7.87
CA ALA A 63 17.62 3.96 7.97
C ALA A 63 16.62 4.91 7.28
N ALA A 64 16.19 4.57 6.05
CA ALA A 64 15.18 5.33 5.33
C ALA A 64 13.85 5.37 6.10
N HIS A 65 13.40 4.27 6.69
CA HIS A 65 12.19 4.24 7.52
C HIS A 65 12.31 5.15 8.76
N LEU A 66 13.42 5.11 9.49
CA LEU A 66 13.64 5.99 10.65
C LEU A 66 13.68 7.47 10.23
N ARG A 67 14.30 7.80 9.10
CA ARG A 67 14.21 9.15 8.52
C ARG A 67 12.78 9.54 8.14
N CYS A 68 11.98 8.62 7.59
CA CYS A 68 10.55 8.87 7.37
C CYS A 68 9.85 9.23 8.68
N THR A 69 10.13 8.52 9.79
CA THR A 69 9.48 8.84 11.08
C THR A 69 9.86 10.24 11.58
N TYR A 70 11.12 10.64 11.39
CA TYR A 70 11.59 12.00 11.69
C TYR A 70 10.90 13.06 10.81
N ALA A 71 10.83 12.85 9.50
CA ALA A 71 10.18 13.79 8.57
C ALA A 71 8.68 13.93 8.88
N VAL A 72 7.98 12.82 9.15
CA VAL A 72 6.56 12.84 9.54
C VAL A 72 6.34 13.57 10.86
N ALA A 73 7.23 13.39 11.86
CA ALA A 73 7.16 14.10 13.12
C ALA A 73 7.33 15.62 12.98
N ASN A 74 8.11 16.05 11.98
CA ASN A 74 8.30 17.47 11.64
C ASN A 74 7.27 18.00 10.63
N HIS A 75 6.24 17.22 10.29
CA HIS A 75 5.25 17.55 9.27
C HIS A 75 5.85 17.84 7.88
N ASP A 76 6.97 17.21 7.50
CA ASP A 76 7.49 17.25 6.13
C ASP A 76 7.11 15.96 5.38
N PHE A 77 5.95 15.96 4.71
CA PHE A 77 5.51 14.79 3.95
C PHE A 77 6.21 14.65 2.60
N VAL A 78 6.87 15.70 2.11
CA VAL A 78 7.65 15.64 0.86
C VAL A 78 8.92 14.85 1.08
N GLU A 79 9.60 15.11 2.18
CA GLU A 79 10.77 14.36 2.60
C GLU A 79 10.41 12.93 3.01
N ALA A 80 9.34 12.75 3.79
CA ALA A 80 8.84 11.41 4.12
C ALA A 80 8.51 10.59 2.86
N TYR A 81 7.88 11.19 1.85
CA TYR A 81 7.61 10.54 0.58
C TYR A 81 8.91 10.06 -0.12
N LYS A 82 9.95 10.91 -0.16
CA LYS A 82 11.24 10.56 -0.79
C LYS A 82 11.87 9.36 -0.10
N PHE A 83 12.02 9.38 1.22
CA PHE A 83 12.63 8.27 1.94
C PHE A 83 11.80 6.99 1.85
N GLN A 84 10.46 7.10 1.83
CA GLN A 84 9.59 5.92 1.72
C GLN A 84 9.78 5.15 0.40
N THR A 85 10.19 5.83 -0.68
CA THR A 85 10.51 5.13 -1.94
C THR A 85 11.74 4.21 -1.83
N LEU A 86 12.65 4.50 -0.90
CA LEU A 86 13.87 3.72 -0.66
C LEU A 86 13.61 2.49 0.22
N VAL A 87 12.54 2.50 1.02
CA VAL A 87 12.17 1.37 1.91
C VAL A 87 11.63 0.16 1.10
N SER A 88 11.34 0.33 -0.19
CA SER A 88 10.70 -0.72 -1.00
C SER A 88 11.69 -1.81 -1.42
N HIS A 89 11.94 -2.80 -0.56
CA HIS A 89 12.62 -4.05 -0.95
C HIS A 89 11.64 -4.99 -1.70
N LYS A 90 11.96 -5.35 -2.96
CA LYS A 90 11.00 -6.00 -3.87
C LYS A 90 11.24 -7.49 -4.07
N GLU A 91 12.40 -8.01 -3.67
CA GLU A 91 12.91 -9.28 -4.21
C GLU A 91 12.63 -10.50 -3.33
N GLU A 92 12.40 -10.33 -2.03
CA GLU A 92 12.20 -11.46 -1.12
C GLU A 92 10.71 -11.80 -0.91
N ASN A 93 10.40 -13.08 -0.73
CA ASN A 93 9.00 -13.59 -0.71
C ASN A 93 8.36 -13.44 0.66
N TRP A 94 9.14 -13.71 1.72
CA TRP A 94 8.69 -13.51 3.09
C TRP A 94 8.30 -12.03 3.34
N ALA A 95 8.93 -11.10 2.62
CA ALA A 95 8.71 -9.66 2.72
C ALA A 95 7.40 -9.15 2.06
N LEU A 96 6.45 -10.02 1.69
CA LEU A 96 5.18 -9.58 1.08
C LEU A 96 4.38 -8.65 2.00
N HIS A 97 4.34 -8.94 3.30
CA HIS A 97 3.68 -8.08 4.28
C HIS A 97 4.40 -6.73 4.45
N VAL A 98 5.73 -6.73 4.37
CA VAL A 98 6.55 -5.50 4.39
C VAL A 98 6.19 -4.64 3.18
N MET A 99 6.11 -5.25 1.99
CA MET A 99 5.67 -4.56 0.77
C MET A 99 4.29 -3.92 0.94
N PHE A 100 3.35 -4.57 1.64
CA PHE A 100 2.03 -4.00 1.90
C PHE A 100 2.10 -2.75 2.79
N ALA A 101 2.87 -2.80 3.87
CA ALA A 101 3.08 -1.67 4.77
C ALA A 101 3.71 -0.50 4.00
N VAL A 102 4.84 -0.75 3.32
CA VAL A 102 5.61 0.28 2.64
C VAL A 102 4.82 0.96 1.53
N THR A 103 4.11 0.19 0.70
CA THR A 103 3.32 0.75 -0.42
C THR A 103 2.05 1.47 0.05
N LEU A 104 1.45 1.04 1.15
CA LEU A 104 0.34 1.76 1.78
C LEU A 104 0.80 3.14 2.28
N ASP A 105 1.92 3.16 2.99
CA ASP A 105 2.47 4.37 3.61
C ASP A 105 2.97 5.33 2.53
N LEU A 106 3.61 4.83 1.47
CA LEU A 106 3.99 5.63 0.29
C LEU A 106 2.79 6.36 -0.32
N ARG A 107 1.66 5.66 -0.50
CA ARG A 107 0.43 6.28 -1.00
C ARG A 107 -0.10 7.35 -0.03
N ILE A 108 -0.04 7.11 1.28
CA ILE A 108 -0.51 8.07 2.28
C ILE A 108 0.37 9.33 2.26
N PHE A 109 1.69 9.17 2.23
CA PHE A 109 2.63 10.29 2.15
C PHE A 109 2.50 11.08 0.86
N ALA A 110 2.35 10.41 -0.29
CA ALA A 110 2.08 11.08 -1.55
C ALA A 110 0.80 11.96 -1.47
N ASN A 111 -0.27 11.43 -0.86
CA ASN A 111 -1.50 12.19 -0.65
C ASN A 111 -1.28 13.42 0.26
N ASN A 112 -0.56 13.26 1.36
CA ASN A 112 -0.32 14.35 2.31
C ASN A 112 0.63 15.41 1.73
N ALA A 113 1.67 14.99 1.01
CA ALA A 113 2.61 15.87 0.34
C ALA A 113 1.92 16.73 -0.73
N GLU A 114 0.96 16.18 -1.48
CA GLU A 114 0.14 16.97 -2.40
C GLU A 114 -0.76 17.99 -1.67
N LEU A 115 -1.30 17.63 -0.50
CA LEU A 115 -2.10 18.57 0.30
C LEU A 115 -1.24 19.74 0.80
N GLN A 116 0.02 19.49 1.16
CA GLN A 116 0.97 20.53 1.59
C GLN A 116 1.43 21.44 0.43
N ASN A 117 1.68 20.84 -0.74
CA ASN A 117 2.21 21.56 -1.90
C ASN A 117 1.15 22.04 -2.90
N LYS A 118 -0.13 22.11 -2.51
CA LYS A 118 -1.23 22.55 -3.40
C LYS A 118 -0.95 23.87 -4.15
N ALA A 119 -0.15 24.76 -3.56
CA ALA A 119 0.18 26.06 -4.14
C ALA A 119 1.44 26.09 -5.01
N LYS A 120 2.27 25.03 -5.01
CA LYS A 120 3.63 25.05 -5.59
C LYS A 120 3.92 23.96 -6.63
N GLY A 121 3.09 22.92 -6.73
CA GLY A 121 3.33 21.78 -7.64
C GLY A 121 2.16 21.49 -8.57
N GLN A 122 2.42 20.70 -9.62
CA GLN A 122 1.36 20.17 -10.48
C GLN A 122 0.53 19.14 -9.68
N PRO A 123 -0.80 19.33 -9.56
CA PRO A 123 -1.66 18.36 -8.88
C PRO A 123 -1.55 16.98 -9.56
N GLY A 124 -1.34 15.91 -8.78
CA GLY A 124 -1.24 14.54 -9.28
C GLY A 124 0.18 14.04 -9.52
N GLU A 125 1.21 14.90 -9.63
CA GLU A 125 2.56 14.46 -10.02
C GLU A 125 3.18 13.48 -9.01
N MET A 126 3.07 13.75 -7.71
CA MET A 126 3.61 12.87 -6.67
C MET A 126 2.84 11.56 -6.61
N LEU A 127 1.51 11.62 -6.80
CA LEU A 127 0.68 10.43 -6.88
C LEU A 127 1.02 9.56 -8.09
N GLU A 128 1.35 10.16 -9.24
CA GLU A 128 1.79 9.44 -10.44
C GLU A 128 3.11 8.70 -10.20
N LYS A 129 4.11 9.37 -9.64
CA LYS A 129 5.38 8.73 -9.26
C LYS A 129 5.19 7.61 -8.23
N ALA A 130 4.28 7.80 -7.27
CA ALA A 130 3.93 6.75 -6.31
C ALA A 130 3.29 5.54 -7.02
N ALA A 131 2.39 5.78 -7.97
CA ALA A 131 1.75 4.73 -8.75
C ALA A 131 2.76 3.94 -9.59
N GLU A 132 3.78 4.58 -10.15
CA GLU A 132 4.86 3.89 -10.88
C GLU A 132 5.61 2.90 -9.98
N GLN A 133 5.91 3.29 -8.74
CA GLN A 133 6.55 2.40 -7.75
C GLN A 133 5.63 1.24 -7.35
N LEU A 134 4.36 1.50 -7.08
CA LEU A 134 3.37 0.46 -6.79
C LEU A 134 3.18 -0.49 -7.97
N MET A 135 3.22 0.02 -9.21
CA MET A 135 3.13 -0.79 -10.42
C MET A 135 4.37 -1.67 -10.59
N SER A 136 5.55 -1.20 -10.21
CA SER A 136 6.77 -2.02 -10.15
C SER A 136 6.60 -3.20 -9.19
N CYS A 137 6.08 -2.96 -7.97
CA CYS A 137 5.77 -4.04 -7.02
C CYS A 137 4.71 -5.00 -7.58
N PHE A 138 3.69 -4.47 -8.25
CA PHE A 138 2.63 -5.28 -8.87
C PHE A 138 3.20 -6.20 -9.94
N ARG A 139 4.11 -5.71 -10.80
CA ARG A 139 4.76 -6.53 -11.83
C ARG A 139 5.55 -7.67 -11.23
N VAL A 140 6.30 -7.43 -10.15
CA VAL A 140 7.04 -8.48 -9.42
C VAL A 140 6.10 -9.55 -8.89
N CYS A 141 4.94 -9.16 -8.33
CA CYS A 141 3.94 -10.12 -7.86
C CYS A 141 3.28 -10.89 -9.01
N ALA A 142 3.01 -10.22 -10.13
CA ALA A 142 2.33 -10.81 -11.29
C ALA A 142 3.21 -11.79 -12.07
N SER A 143 4.53 -11.55 -12.12
CA SER A 143 5.51 -12.41 -12.79
C SER A 143 6.00 -13.59 -11.94
N ASP A 144 5.49 -13.74 -10.72
CA ASP A 144 5.89 -14.84 -9.85
C ASP A 144 5.41 -16.18 -10.43
N ASN A 145 6.34 -17.08 -10.73
CA ASN A 145 6.06 -18.38 -11.37
C ASN A 145 6.35 -19.57 -10.44
N ARG A 146 6.46 -19.33 -9.13
CA ARG A 146 6.69 -20.38 -8.14
C ARG A 146 5.54 -21.39 -8.11
N ALA A 147 5.90 -22.65 -7.85
CA ALA A 147 4.97 -23.78 -7.87
C ALA A 147 4.06 -23.84 -6.64
N GLY A 148 4.54 -23.40 -5.47
CA GLY A 148 3.76 -23.31 -4.23
C GLY A 148 2.89 -22.04 -4.23
N ILE A 149 1.57 -22.22 -4.20
CA ILE A 149 0.64 -21.09 -4.21
C ILE A 149 0.62 -20.35 -2.86
N ASP A 150 0.88 -21.06 -1.77
CA ASP A 150 0.84 -20.50 -0.40
C ASP A 150 1.97 -19.48 -0.16
N ASP A 151 3.15 -19.71 -0.76
CA ASP A 151 4.31 -18.80 -0.67
C ASP A 151 4.42 -17.84 -1.87
N SER A 152 3.39 -17.79 -2.72
CA SER A 152 3.44 -16.98 -3.94
C SER A 152 3.25 -15.49 -3.66
N LYS A 153 4.05 -14.65 -4.30
CA LYS A 153 3.84 -13.19 -4.29
C LYS A 153 2.55 -12.76 -4.98
N LYS A 154 1.88 -13.64 -5.74
CA LYS A 154 0.58 -13.34 -6.37
C LYS A 154 -0.51 -12.95 -5.37
N TRP A 155 -0.37 -13.32 -4.11
CA TRP A 155 -1.22 -12.84 -3.01
C TRP A 155 -1.19 -11.30 -2.87
N GLY A 156 -0.11 -10.65 -3.30
CA GLY A 156 0.02 -9.19 -3.28
C GLY A 156 -0.71 -8.45 -4.38
N MET A 157 -1.07 -9.10 -5.49
CA MET A 157 -1.63 -8.44 -6.66
C MET A 157 -2.91 -7.66 -6.34
N MET A 158 -3.82 -8.26 -5.57
CA MET A 158 -5.10 -7.64 -5.21
C MET A 158 -4.90 -6.44 -4.28
N PHE A 159 -4.00 -6.55 -3.30
CA PHE A 159 -3.68 -5.43 -2.40
C PHE A 159 -3.13 -4.24 -3.19
N LEU A 160 -2.13 -4.49 -4.04
CA LEU A 160 -1.47 -3.47 -4.86
C LEU A 160 -2.45 -2.84 -5.86
N SER A 161 -3.29 -3.66 -6.50
CA SER A 161 -4.36 -3.15 -7.39
C SER A 161 -5.30 -2.21 -6.66
N ASN A 162 -5.72 -2.54 -5.43
CA ASN A 162 -6.56 -1.68 -4.62
C ASN A 162 -5.87 -0.37 -4.21
N GLN A 163 -4.55 -0.37 -3.99
CA GLN A 163 -3.80 0.87 -3.75
C GLN A 163 -3.71 1.72 -5.04
N LEU A 164 -3.41 1.09 -6.18
CA LEU A 164 -3.33 1.74 -7.49
C LEU A 164 -4.67 2.34 -7.91
N PHE A 165 -5.79 1.64 -7.72
CA PHE A 165 -7.12 2.19 -8.02
C PHE A 165 -7.40 3.46 -7.22
N LYS A 166 -7.05 3.51 -5.93
CA LYS A 166 -7.21 4.72 -5.12
C LYS A 166 -6.43 5.91 -5.69
N ILE A 167 -5.24 5.66 -6.26
CA ILE A 167 -4.46 6.69 -6.93
C ILE A 167 -5.10 7.07 -8.27
N TYR A 168 -5.33 6.10 -9.17
CA TYR A 168 -5.83 6.34 -10.52
C TYR A 168 -7.19 7.01 -10.56
N PHE A 169 -8.10 6.67 -9.65
CA PHE A 169 -9.37 7.38 -9.51
C PHE A 169 -9.19 8.82 -9.01
N LYS A 170 -8.18 9.08 -8.16
CA LYS A 170 -7.90 10.42 -7.65
C LYS A 170 -7.28 11.34 -8.72
N ILE A 171 -6.39 10.81 -9.55
CA ILE A 171 -5.75 11.55 -10.65
C ILE A 171 -6.50 11.45 -11.98
N ASN A 172 -7.70 10.85 -11.99
CA ASN A 172 -8.54 10.64 -13.17
C ASN A 172 -7.86 9.89 -14.34
N LYS A 173 -6.95 8.94 -14.07
CA LYS A 173 -6.30 8.07 -15.08
C LYS A 173 -6.94 6.67 -15.12
N LEU A 174 -8.25 6.60 -15.32
CA LEU A 174 -9.03 5.35 -15.22
C LEU A 174 -8.64 4.27 -16.24
N HIS A 175 -8.09 4.66 -17.39
CA HIS A 175 -7.61 3.71 -18.42
C HIS A 175 -6.52 2.77 -17.89
N LEU A 176 -5.72 3.22 -16.91
CA LEU A 176 -4.65 2.44 -16.26
C LEU A 176 -5.18 1.32 -15.35
N CYS A 177 -6.47 1.29 -15.04
CA CYS A 177 -7.08 0.21 -14.27
C CYS A 177 -7.23 -1.07 -15.11
N LYS A 178 -7.35 -0.97 -16.43
CA LYS A 178 -7.67 -2.11 -17.32
C LYS A 178 -6.61 -3.24 -17.28
N PRO A 179 -5.28 -2.95 -17.29
CA PRO A 179 -4.26 -4.00 -17.15
C PRO A 179 -4.31 -4.71 -15.79
N LEU A 180 -4.59 -3.98 -14.71
CA LEU A 180 -4.70 -4.55 -13.36
C LEU A 180 -5.86 -5.52 -13.25
N ILE A 181 -7.03 -5.12 -13.76
CA ILE A 181 -8.24 -5.94 -13.78
C ILE A 181 -7.99 -7.24 -14.54
N ARG A 182 -7.42 -7.14 -15.76
CA ARG A 182 -7.11 -8.31 -16.58
C ARG A 182 -6.18 -9.30 -15.86
N ALA A 183 -5.14 -8.80 -15.22
CA ALA A 183 -4.17 -9.64 -14.51
C ALA A 183 -4.79 -10.36 -13.30
N ILE A 184 -5.69 -9.70 -12.56
CA ILE A 184 -6.44 -10.32 -11.46
C ILE A 184 -7.43 -11.37 -11.98
N ASP A 185 -8.18 -11.05 -13.04
CA ASP A 185 -9.20 -11.95 -13.59
C ASP A 185 -8.58 -13.22 -14.22
N SER A 186 -7.35 -13.11 -14.74
CA SER A 186 -6.55 -14.25 -15.23
C SER A 186 -5.81 -15.02 -14.14
N SER A 187 -5.80 -14.53 -12.89
CA SER A 187 -5.10 -15.19 -11.79
C SER A 187 -5.92 -16.35 -11.23
N ASN A 188 -5.24 -17.45 -10.90
CA ASN A 188 -5.85 -18.60 -10.23
C ASN A 188 -6.31 -18.26 -8.80
N LEU A 189 -5.81 -17.17 -8.22
CA LEU A 189 -6.12 -16.72 -6.85
C LEU A 189 -7.39 -15.85 -6.73
N LYS A 190 -8.06 -15.53 -7.84
CA LYS A 190 -9.14 -14.51 -7.87
C LYS A 190 -10.23 -14.69 -6.82
N ASN A 191 -10.50 -15.93 -6.41
CA ASN A 191 -11.54 -16.26 -5.43
C ASN A 191 -11.02 -16.31 -3.99
N ASP A 192 -9.72 -16.51 -3.78
CA ASP A 192 -9.12 -16.83 -2.49
C ASP A 192 -8.66 -15.60 -1.71
N TYR A 193 -8.61 -14.43 -2.37
CA TYR A 193 -8.35 -13.16 -1.70
C TYR A 193 -9.35 -12.89 -0.57
N SER A 194 -8.88 -12.17 0.47
CA SER A 194 -9.70 -11.81 1.62
C SER A 194 -10.98 -11.05 1.21
N PRO A 195 -12.11 -11.24 1.93
CA PRO A 195 -13.35 -10.51 1.64
C PRO A 195 -13.18 -8.99 1.59
N ALA A 196 -12.37 -8.42 2.49
CA ALA A 196 -12.10 -6.98 2.53
C ALA A 196 -11.40 -6.46 1.26
N GLN A 197 -10.43 -7.21 0.74
CA GLN A 197 -9.75 -6.88 -0.52
C GLN A 197 -10.70 -7.02 -1.71
N LYS A 198 -11.52 -8.09 -1.76
CA LYS A 198 -12.51 -8.31 -2.82
C LYS A 198 -13.56 -7.20 -2.87
N VAL A 199 -14.08 -6.77 -1.71
CA VAL A 199 -15.03 -5.64 -1.62
C VAL A 199 -14.43 -4.36 -2.19
N THR A 200 -13.19 -4.05 -1.82
CA THR A 200 -12.50 -2.85 -2.33
C THR A 200 -12.29 -2.92 -3.83
N TYR A 201 -11.87 -4.07 -4.35
CA TYR A 201 -11.66 -4.30 -5.78
C TYR A 201 -12.96 -4.12 -6.55
N LYS A 202 -14.01 -4.82 -6.14
CA LYS A 202 -15.31 -4.79 -6.82
C LYS A 202 -15.95 -3.40 -6.80
N TYR A 203 -15.77 -2.64 -5.72
CA TYR A 203 -16.16 -1.23 -5.68
C TYR A 203 -15.50 -0.39 -6.79
N TYR A 204 -14.18 -0.51 -6.98
CA TYR A 204 -13.48 0.26 -8.00
C TYR A 204 -13.75 -0.23 -9.42
N VAL A 205 -13.82 -1.55 -9.64
CA VAL A 205 -14.14 -2.12 -10.95
C VAL A 205 -15.58 -1.74 -11.36
N GLY A 206 -16.54 -1.79 -10.44
CA GLY A 206 -17.90 -1.34 -10.69
C GLY A 206 -17.99 0.14 -11.05
N ARG A 207 -17.30 1.02 -10.32
CA ARG A 207 -17.21 2.45 -10.67
C ARG A 207 -16.56 2.70 -12.03
N LYS A 208 -15.56 1.91 -12.40
CA LYS A 208 -14.94 2.00 -13.73
C LYS A 208 -15.94 1.59 -14.82
N ALA A 209 -16.67 0.49 -14.62
CA ALA A 209 -17.70 0.05 -15.56
C ALA A 209 -18.80 1.10 -15.74
N MET A 210 -19.22 1.75 -14.65
CA MET A 210 -20.16 2.88 -14.70
C MET A 210 -19.61 4.04 -15.55
N PHE A 211 -18.33 4.38 -15.39
CA PHE A 211 -17.67 5.42 -16.22
C PHE A 211 -17.63 5.03 -17.70
N ASP A 212 -17.43 3.75 -18.01
CA ASP A 212 -17.45 3.21 -19.37
C ASP A 212 -18.88 3.01 -19.91
N SER A 213 -19.92 3.40 -19.16
CA SER A 213 -21.35 3.17 -19.47
C SER A 213 -21.76 1.70 -19.56
N ASP A 214 -20.98 0.79 -18.97
CA ASP A 214 -21.28 -0.63 -18.83
C ASP A 214 -22.09 -0.87 -17.54
N TYR A 215 -23.38 -0.52 -17.54
CA TYR A 215 -24.21 -0.50 -16.33
C TYR A 215 -24.50 -1.89 -15.73
N LYS A 216 -24.70 -2.91 -16.56
CA LYS A 216 -24.93 -4.29 -16.08
C LYS A 216 -23.75 -4.80 -15.23
N PRO A 217 -22.50 -4.82 -15.74
CA PRO A 217 -21.35 -5.17 -14.92
C PRO A 217 -21.16 -4.25 -13.70
N ALA A 218 -21.44 -2.95 -13.84
CA ALA A 218 -21.34 -2.00 -12.74
C ALA A 218 -22.27 -2.39 -11.57
N GLU A 219 -23.54 -2.69 -11.87
CA GLU A 219 -24.55 -3.10 -10.90
C GLU A 219 -24.13 -4.39 -10.18
N GLU A 220 -23.69 -5.41 -10.93
CA GLU A 220 -23.23 -6.69 -10.36
C GLU A 220 -22.06 -6.49 -9.38
N PHE A 221 -21.04 -5.73 -9.78
CA PHE A 221 -19.85 -5.52 -8.95
C PHE A 221 -20.14 -4.65 -7.73
N LEU A 222 -20.92 -3.58 -7.88
CA LEU A 222 -21.30 -2.69 -6.77
C LEU A 222 -22.23 -3.41 -5.79
N SER A 223 -23.18 -4.20 -6.29
CA SER A 223 -24.03 -5.06 -5.48
C SER A 223 -23.21 -6.05 -4.67
N PHE A 224 -22.27 -6.75 -5.32
CA PHE A 224 -21.35 -7.65 -4.60
C PHE A 224 -20.61 -6.91 -3.49
N ALA A 225 -20.02 -5.75 -3.79
CA ALA A 225 -19.27 -4.95 -2.82
C ALA A 225 -20.16 -4.53 -1.64
N PHE A 226 -21.41 -4.14 -1.90
CA PHE A 226 -22.35 -3.71 -0.86
C PHE A 226 -22.72 -4.84 0.10
N HIS A 227 -23.12 -5.99 -0.44
CA HIS A 227 -23.56 -7.15 0.34
C HIS A 227 -22.43 -7.74 1.18
N HIS A 228 -21.21 -7.76 0.66
CA HIS A 228 -20.04 -8.32 1.35
C HIS A 228 -19.30 -7.28 2.21
N CYS A 229 -19.68 -6.00 2.16
CA CYS A 229 -19.10 -4.98 3.02
C CYS A 229 -19.48 -5.24 4.49
N HIS A 230 -18.50 -5.21 5.39
CA HIS A 230 -18.73 -5.46 6.81
C HIS A 230 -19.76 -4.49 7.40
N ARG A 231 -20.67 -5.01 8.23
CA ARG A 231 -21.80 -4.26 8.80
C ARG A 231 -21.38 -3.07 9.66
N SER A 232 -20.21 -3.07 10.30
CA SER A 232 -19.73 -1.90 11.07
C SER A 232 -19.10 -0.81 10.17
N SER A 233 -18.78 -1.13 8.91
CA SER A 233 -18.12 -0.22 7.98
C SER A 233 -19.12 0.71 7.28
N GLN A 234 -19.91 1.45 8.05
CA GLN A 234 -21.04 2.26 7.56
C GLN A 234 -20.62 3.28 6.51
N LYS A 235 -19.46 3.93 6.68
CA LYS A 235 -18.91 4.87 5.68
C LYS A 235 -18.64 4.18 4.34
N ASN A 236 -18.09 2.97 4.35
CA ASN A 236 -17.82 2.21 3.12
C ASN A 236 -19.11 1.76 2.45
N LYS A 237 -20.07 1.28 3.23
CA LYS A 237 -21.41 0.93 2.72
C LYS A 237 -22.06 2.13 2.04
N ARG A 238 -22.09 3.29 2.69
CA ARG A 238 -22.64 4.52 2.12
C ARG A 238 -21.96 4.89 0.79
N MET A 239 -20.64 4.83 0.71
CA MET A 239 -19.93 5.11 -0.55
C MET A 239 -20.33 4.15 -1.67
N ILE A 240 -20.48 2.86 -1.37
CA ILE A 240 -20.92 1.87 -2.36
C ILE A 240 -22.37 2.14 -2.81
N LEU A 241 -23.26 2.43 -1.87
CA LEU A 241 -24.67 2.76 -2.13
C LEU A 241 -24.85 3.95 -3.08
N ILE A 242 -24.06 5.01 -2.92
CA ILE A 242 -24.15 6.20 -3.78
C ILE A 242 -23.98 5.80 -5.25
N TYR A 243 -22.94 5.04 -5.56
CA TYR A 243 -22.67 4.58 -6.93
C TYR A 243 -23.66 3.52 -7.41
N LEU A 244 -24.17 2.68 -6.52
CA LEU A 244 -25.17 1.68 -6.87
C LEU A 244 -26.48 2.35 -7.30
N LEU A 245 -26.93 3.36 -6.55
CA LEU A 245 -28.12 4.13 -6.88
C LEU A 245 -27.95 4.89 -8.21
N GLU A 246 -26.79 5.52 -8.42
CA GLU A 246 -26.47 6.17 -9.71
C GLU A 246 -26.54 5.18 -10.88
N THR A 247 -26.06 3.95 -10.70
CA THR A 247 -26.12 2.90 -11.73
C THR A 247 -27.54 2.46 -12.03
N CYS A 248 -28.40 2.29 -11.02
CA CYS A 248 -29.78 1.83 -11.21
C CYS A 248 -30.72 2.90 -11.82
N CYS A 249 -30.32 4.17 -11.84
CA CYS A 249 -31.11 5.26 -12.42
C CYS A 249 -30.84 5.49 -13.92
N CYS A 250 -29.85 4.82 -14.50
CA CYS A 250 -29.50 4.88 -15.92
C CYS A 250 -30.01 3.64 -16.68
#